data_AF-A0A8T1V914-F1
#
_entry.id   AF-A0A8T1V914-F1
#
_cell.length_a   1.000
_cell.length_b   1.000
_cell.length_c   1.000
_cell.angle_alpha   90.00
_cell.angle_beta   90.00
_cell.angle_gamma   90.00
#
_symmetry.space_group_name_H-M   'P 1'
#
loop_
_entity.id
_entity.type
_entity.pdbx_description
1 polymer ?
#
loop_
_entity_poly.entity_id
_entity_poly.type
_entity_poly.pdbx_seq_one_letter_code
_entity_poly.pdbx_strand_id
1 'polypeptide(L)'
;MATESLASDDGGQIARQEAGFTEELPSLPFMHKYKNGKYYYVRKYYDEYYQIVMEMLNAGERFVTVTGTPGIGKSVFYAYFFQCFRKEVGNTWTIAMSFCDEP
;
A
#
# COMPACT_ATOMS: atom_id res chain seq x y z
N MET A 1 -1.36 28.90 -53.65
CA MET A 1 -0.73 27.65 -53.17
C MET A 1 0.59 28.01 -52.53
N ALA A 2 0.66 27.91 -51.20
CA ALA A 2 1.86 27.75 -50.39
C ALA A 2 1.34 27.31 -49.03
N THR A 3 1.67 26.07 -48.65
CA THR A 3 1.29 25.46 -47.37
C THR A 3 2.50 25.56 -46.45
N GLU A 4 2.33 26.17 -45.29
CA GLU A 4 3.28 26.04 -44.19
C GLU A 4 2.54 25.62 -42.92
N SER A 5 3.23 24.77 -42.18
CA SER A 5 2.77 23.90 -41.10
C SER A 5 3.38 24.36 -39.77
N LEU A 6 2.83 23.82 -38.68
CA LEU A 6 3.32 23.84 -37.27
C LEU A 6 2.99 25.15 -36.51
N ALA A 7 2.42 25.12 -35.29
CA ALA A 7 2.61 24.14 -34.23
C ALA A 7 1.28 23.75 -33.55
N SER A 8 1.14 22.46 -33.25
CA SER A 8 0.12 21.92 -32.36
C SER A 8 0.52 22.17 -30.91
N ASP A 9 -0.41 22.75 -30.16
CA ASP A 9 -0.40 22.96 -28.73
C ASP A 9 -0.35 21.59 -28.01
N ASP A 10 0.81 21.20 -27.50
CA ASP A 10 0.99 20.00 -26.66
C ASP A 10 0.52 20.30 -25.22
N GLY A 11 -0.76 20.58 -25.07
CA GLY A 11 -1.46 20.62 -23.77
C GLY A 11 -1.93 19.24 -23.30
N GLY A 12 -1.39 18.17 -23.90
CA GLY A 12 -2.03 16.86 -23.98
C GLY A 12 -1.41 15.75 -23.15
N GLN A 13 -0.58 16.02 -22.12
CA GLN A 13 0.02 14.94 -21.31
C GLN A 13 0.14 15.26 -19.82
N ILE A 14 -0.97 15.56 -19.14
CA ILE A 14 -1.05 15.52 -17.66
C ILE A 14 -2.40 14.94 -17.17
N ALA A 15 -2.99 14.00 -17.92
CA ALA A 15 -4.31 13.47 -17.57
C ALA A 15 -4.43 11.93 -17.61
N ARG A 16 -3.31 11.19 -17.63
CA ARG A 16 -3.34 9.73 -17.76
C ARG A 16 -2.31 9.01 -16.89
N GLN A 17 -2.31 9.26 -15.58
CA GLN A 17 -1.62 8.36 -14.64
C GLN A 17 -2.18 8.41 -13.20
N GLU A 18 -3.51 8.45 -13.05
CA GLU A 18 -4.15 8.36 -11.71
C GLU A 18 -5.21 7.25 -11.60
N ALA A 19 -5.26 6.34 -12.58
CA ALA A 19 -6.11 5.16 -12.52
C ALA A 19 -5.27 3.94 -12.11
N GLY A 20 -5.05 3.73 -10.80
CA GLY A 20 -4.41 2.48 -10.34
C GLY A 20 -3.71 2.44 -8.97
N PHE A 21 -4.17 3.18 -7.94
CA PHE A 21 -3.49 3.16 -6.63
C PHE A 21 -4.38 2.77 -5.45
N THR A 22 -5.53 2.14 -5.68
CA THR A 22 -6.42 1.70 -4.59
C THR A 22 -6.63 0.20 -4.61
N GLU A 23 -6.47 -0.43 -3.46
CA GLU A 23 -6.67 -1.87 -3.24
C GLU A 23 -7.82 -2.09 -2.26
N GLU A 24 -8.50 -3.24 -2.37
CA GLU A 24 -9.55 -3.61 -1.42
C GLU A 24 -8.94 -3.98 -0.07
N LEU A 25 -9.54 -3.46 1.00
CA LEU A 25 -9.08 -3.69 2.35
C LEU A 25 -9.28 -5.17 2.71
N PRO A 26 -8.22 -5.92 3.03
CA PRO A 26 -8.36 -7.29 3.47
C PRO A 26 -9.11 -7.35 4.80
N SER A 27 -9.80 -8.46 5.05
CA SER A 27 -10.42 -8.74 6.35
C SER A 27 -9.34 -8.90 7.42
N LEU A 28 -9.05 -7.81 8.12
CA LEU A 28 -8.08 -7.69 9.20
C LEU A 28 -8.65 -6.84 10.33
N PRO A 29 -8.22 -7.08 11.58
CA PRO A 29 -8.63 -6.25 12.69
C PRO A 29 -7.94 -4.88 12.60
N PHE A 30 -8.74 -3.82 12.64
CA PHE A 30 -8.28 -2.45 12.78
C PHE A 30 -8.84 -1.86 14.07
N MET A 31 -7.99 -1.22 14.86
CA MET A 31 -8.40 -0.50 16.08
C MET A 31 -9.46 0.56 15.78
N HIS A 32 -9.33 1.25 14.66
CA HIS A 32 -10.30 2.22 14.17
C HIS A 32 -10.74 1.85 12.76
N LYS A 33 -12.05 1.95 12.50
CA LYS A 33 -12.57 1.76 11.14
C LYS A 33 -11.86 2.71 10.17
N TYR A 34 -11.37 2.15 9.07
CA TYR A 34 -10.74 2.95 8.03
C TYR A 34 -11.77 3.88 7.39
N LYS A 35 -11.54 5.20 7.46
CA LYS A 35 -12.53 6.22 7.10
C LYS A 35 -12.99 6.15 5.64
N ASN A 36 -12.13 5.65 4.74
CA ASN A 36 -12.40 5.61 3.29
C ASN A 36 -13.12 4.34 2.85
N GLY A 37 -13.69 3.57 3.78
CA GLY A 37 -14.53 2.42 3.46
C GLY A 37 -13.74 1.18 3.04
N LYS A 38 -14.10 0.60 1.90
CA LYS A 38 -13.60 -0.71 1.43
C LYS A 38 -12.23 -0.68 0.77
N TYR A 39 -11.71 0.49 0.41
CA TYR A 39 -10.47 0.61 -0.35
C TYR A 39 -9.44 1.46 0.40
N TYR A 40 -8.18 1.11 0.25
CA TYR A 40 -7.05 1.89 0.78
C TYR A 40 -6.12 2.31 -0.34
N TYR A 41 -5.43 3.44 -0.15
CA TYR A 41 -4.45 3.94 -1.10
C TYR A 41 -3.10 3.24 -0.90
N VAL A 42 -2.64 2.57 -1.96
CA VAL A 42 -1.29 2.02 -2.06
C VAL A 42 -0.33 3.17 -2.31
N ARG A 43 0.71 3.28 -1.47
CA ARG A 43 1.72 4.32 -1.62
C ARG A 43 2.88 3.80 -2.45
N LYS A 44 3.55 4.72 -3.16
CA LYS A 44 4.71 4.44 -4.02
C LYS A 44 5.77 3.54 -3.36
N TYR A 45 6.05 3.77 -2.08
CA TYR A 45 7.12 3.06 -1.35
C TYR A 45 6.65 1.80 -0.60
N TYR A 46 5.37 1.40 -0.70
CA TYR A 46 4.89 0.21 0.02
C TYR A 46 5.58 -1.07 -0.44
N ASP A 47 5.87 -1.19 -1.73
CA ASP A 47 6.59 -2.33 -2.29
C ASP A 47 8.01 -2.42 -1.70
N GLU A 48 8.75 -1.30 -1.64
CA GLU A 48 10.09 -1.25 -1.03
C GLU A 48 10.05 -1.68 0.44
N TYR A 49 9.09 -1.19 1.23
CA TYR A 49 8.94 -1.62 2.64
C TYR A 49 8.55 -3.09 2.76
N TYR A 50 7.72 -3.61 1.86
CA TYR A 50 7.36 -5.02 1.85
C TYR A 50 8.59 -5.90 1.63
N GLN A 51 9.43 -5.56 0.64
CA GLN A 51 10.68 -6.29 0.37
C GLN A 51 11.62 -6.27 1.58
N ILE A 52 11.82 -5.12 2.22
CA ILE A 52 12.66 -5.02 3.43
C ILE A 52 12.17 -5.95 4.55
N VAL A 53 10.86 -5.95 4.81
CA VAL A 53 10.29 -6.84 5.85
C VAL A 53 10.46 -8.31 5.45
N MET A 54 10.24 -8.66 4.19
CA MET A 54 10.42 -10.03 3.69
C MET A 54 11.87 -10.50 3.76
N GLU A 55 12.83 -9.64 3.42
CA GLU A 55 14.26 -9.93 3.55
C GLU A 55 14.65 -10.25 5.00
N MET A 56 14.16 -9.45 5.96
CA MET A 56 14.38 -9.70 7.39
C MET A 56 13.76 -11.04 7.84
N LEU A 57 12.52 -11.32 7.44
CA LEU A 57 11.85 -12.58 7.76
C LEU A 57 12.58 -13.79 7.15
N ASN A 58 13.03 -13.69 5.90
CA ASN A 58 13.78 -14.73 5.22
C ASN A 58 15.19 -14.95 5.81
N ALA A 59 15.79 -13.90 6.38
CA ALA A 59 17.04 -13.99 7.14
C ALA A 59 16.87 -14.70 8.51
N GLY A 60 15.64 -15.02 8.90
CA GLY A 60 15.33 -15.71 10.16
C GLY A 60 15.06 -14.77 11.33
N GLU A 61 14.85 -13.48 11.08
CA GLU A 61 14.48 -12.54 12.14
C GLU A 61 13.12 -12.90 12.74
N ARG A 62 13.09 -13.07 14.06
CA ARG A 62 11.86 -13.46 14.78
C ARG A 62 10.88 -12.30 14.95
N PHE A 63 11.38 -11.07 14.94
CA PHE A 63 10.58 -9.87 15.19
C PHE A 63 11.00 -8.74 14.26
N VAL A 64 10.04 -8.21 13.51
CA VAL A 64 10.23 -7.00 12.69
C VAL A 64 9.26 -5.94 13.21
N THR A 65 9.80 -4.77 13.57
CA THR A 65 9.00 -3.66 14.11
C THR A 65 8.92 -2.53 13.09
N VAL A 66 7.70 -2.22 12.64
CA VAL A 66 7.47 -1.07 11.74
C VAL A 66 7.21 0.19 12.56
N THR A 67 8.16 1.12 12.54
CA THR A 67 8.07 2.40 13.26
C THR A 67 7.70 3.56 12.34
N GLY A 68 7.24 4.67 12.92
CA GLY A 68 6.97 5.91 12.19
C GLY A 68 5.96 6.79 12.93
N THR A 69 5.79 8.03 12.46
CA THR A 69 4.92 9.03 13.07
C THR A 69 3.47 8.51 13.22
N PRO A 70 2.77 8.83 14.33
CA PRO A 70 1.33 8.56 14.45
C PRO A 70 0.56 9.08 13.24
N GLY A 71 -0.45 8.34 12.77
CA GLY A 71 -1.26 8.73 11.62
C GLY A 71 -0.62 8.56 10.24
N ILE A 72 0.68 8.21 10.15
CA ILE A 72 1.36 8.06 8.84
C ILE A 72 0.83 6.88 8.01
N GLY A 73 -0.06 6.02 8.55
CA GLY A 73 -0.67 4.91 7.80
C GLY A 73 -0.03 3.54 8.03
N LYS A 74 0.68 3.33 9.15
CA LYS A 74 1.28 2.02 9.50
C LYS A 74 0.28 0.85 9.45
N SER A 75 -0.93 1.03 9.99
CA SER A 75 -1.97 0.00 9.94
C SER A 75 -2.42 -0.33 8.51
N VAL A 76 -2.42 0.66 7.61
CA VAL A 76 -2.72 0.45 6.19
C VAL A 76 -1.59 -0.30 5.50
N PHE A 77 -0.34 0.00 5.86
CA PHE A 77 0.80 -0.78 5.39
C PHE A 77 0.70 -2.25 5.83
N TYR A 78 0.26 -2.55 7.07
CA TYR A 78 0.04 -3.95 7.47
C TYR A 78 -1.03 -4.64 6.60
N ALA A 79 -2.11 -3.96 6.23
CA ALA A 79 -3.07 -4.51 5.27
C ALA A 79 -2.44 -4.84 3.92
N TYR A 80 -1.65 -3.91 3.38
CA TYR A 80 -0.89 -4.15 2.15
C TYR A 80 0.05 -5.34 2.28
N PHE A 81 0.85 -5.37 3.36
CA PHE A 81 1.79 -6.45 3.65
C PHE A 81 1.09 -7.80 3.70
N PHE A 82 0.02 -7.95 4.48
CA PHE A 82 -0.69 -9.22 4.60
C PHE A 82 -1.39 -9.63 3.30
N GLN A 83 -1.85 -8.67 2.49
CA GLN A 83 -2.42 -8.96 1.18
C GLN A 83 -1.36 -9.55 0.23
N CYS A 84 -0.17 -8.94 0.15
CA CYS A 84 0.94 -9.44 -0.66
C CYS A 84 1.49 -10.77 -0.13
N PHE A 85 1.74 -10.84 1.18
CA PHE A 85 2.25 -12.04 1.85
C PHE A 85 1.38 -13.27 1.61
N ARG A 86 0.05 -13.12 1.68
CA ARG A 86 -0.90 -14.20 1.38
C ARG A 86 -0.85 -14.66 -0.08
N LYS A 87 -0.61 -13.74 -1.02
CA LYS A 87 -0.50 -14.05 -2.45
C LYS A 87 0.80 -14.78 -2.76
N GLU A 88 1.91 -14.40 -2.13
CA GLU A 88 3.24 -14.92 -2.43
C GLU A 88 3.58 -16.22 -1.70
N VAL A 89 3.40 -16.25 -0.37
CA VAL A 89 3.83 -17.41 0.42
C VAL A 89 2.82 -18.54 0.32
N GLY A 90 1.53 -18.21 0.23
CA GLY A 90 0.44 -19.18 0.17
C GLY A 90 0.34 -20.07 1.43
N ASN A 91 -0.88 -20.55 1.71
CA ASN A 91 -1.14 -21.65 2.65
C ASN A 91 -0.49 -21.57 4.06
N THR A 92 -0.24 -20.36 4.56
CA THR A 92 0.34 -20.12 5.90
C THR A 92 -0.67 -19.41 6.80
N TRP A 93 -0.77 -19.85 8.05
CA TRP A 93 -1.64 -19.22 9.05
C TRP A 93 -1.08 -17.86 9.45
N THR A 94 -1.86 -16.81 9.19
CA THR A 94 -1.55 -15.44 9.59
C THR A 94 -2.51 -15.01 10.69
N ILE A 95 -1.98 -14.62 11.85
CA ILE A 95 -2.77 -14.04 12.93
C ILE A 95 -2.48 -12.54 12.96
N ALA A 96 -3.51 -11.73 12.81
CA ALA A 96 -3.45 -10.29 13.00
C ALA A 96 -4.28 -9.92 14.23
N MET A 97 -3.79 -8.96 15.01
CA MET A 97 -4.48 -8.43 16.18
C MET A 97 -4.31 -6.92 16.22
N SER A 98 -5.32 -6.24 16.74
CA SER A 98 -5.25 -4.81 17.03
C SER A 98 -5.73 -4.59 18.45
N PHE A 99 -4.99 -3.82 19.24
CA PHE A 99 -5.34 -3.50 20.61
C PHE A 99 -5.98 -2.13 20.65
N CYS A 100 -7.07 -2.01 21.42
CA CYS A 100 -7.57 -0.73 21.86
C CYS A 100 -7.05 -0.54 23.28
N ASP A 101 -6.33 0.54 23.55
CA ASP A 101 -6.16 0.97 24.93
C ASP A 101 -7.52 1.49 25.40
N GLU A 102 -8.16 0.79 26.34
CA GLU A 102 -9.29 1.37 27.09
C GLU A 102 -8.74 2.53 27.94
N PRO A 103 -9.41 3.70 27.94
CA PRO A 103 -8.96 4.87 28.70
C PRO A 103 -9.02 4.67 30.21
#